data_AF-A0A918YHH8-F1
#
_entry.id   AF-A0A918YHH8-F1
#
_cell.length_a   1.000
_cell.length_b   1.000
_cell.length_c   1.000
_cell.angle_alpha   90.00
_cell.angle_beta   90.00
_cell.angle_gamma   90.00
#
_symmetry.space_group_name_H-M   'P 1'
#
loop_
_entity.id
_entity.type
_entity.pdbx_description
1 polymer ?
#
loop_
_entity_poly.entity_id
_entity_poly.type
_entity_poly.pdbx_seq_one_letter_code
_entity_poly.pdbx_strand_id
1 'polypeptide(L)'
;MAAAAVLALAGWIGAPYVKDWWLVRTACDGVLPSGPVRELAAGGGHFTKADTTQHPGLDDYGCSLSFEGRGDSTLVVRMTAYLGRDDQDSMFLDAFEDQGFSPMDPMPRGLPGFFDKFGDPQFVLHCPALAKGVPGRPRRMLVSAHVGYAAVRTSHAVYETVIPFVNSASRHLGCGAEPLTVPKGGAAQPGPDARRRSVPVTEADGTDCGWVARARLPQAARWRVEPVMNDSAPAGRCDLDRDTSPSSAYLNFGAWYGDWSNRLVSDDGVRRPLTATARCAGEAANFAVRGSDEIPGVRTADLRRLLKAFAEDQVTRRGCSGLRLTG
;
A
#
# COMPACT_ATOMS: atom_id res chain seq x y z
N MET A 1 -38.79 -36.97 -26.27
CA MET A 1 -38.01 -37.11 -25.02
C MET A 1 -36.57 -36.60 -25.14
N ALA A 2 -35.89 -36.72 -26.29
CA ALA A 2 -34.53 -36.17 -26.47
C ALA A 2 -34.41 -34.64 -26.26
N ALA A 3 -35.37 -33.85 -26.75
CA ALA A 3 -35.34 -32.39 -26.59
C ALA A 3 -35.44 -31.92 -25.12
N ALA A 4 -36.24 -32.60 -24.29
CA ALA A 4 -36.35 -32.30 -22.86
C ALA A 4 -35.08 -32.68 -22.09
N ALA A 5 -34.44 -33.80 -22.46
CA ALA A 5 -33.15 -34.19 -21.90
C ALA A 5 -32.03 -33.22 -22.30
N VAL A 6 -32.01 -32.74 -23.54
CA VAL A 6 -31.04 -31.74 -24.02
C VAL A 6 -31.26 -30.39 -23.34
N LEU A 7 -32.50 -29.95 -23.14
CA LEU A 7 -32.80 -28.70 -22.41
C LEU A 7 -32.47 -28.82 -20.91
N ALA A 8 -32.71 -29.98 -20.29
CA ALA A 8 -32.32 -30.23 -18.91
C ALA A 8 -30.79 -30.28 -18.74
N LEU A 9 -30.07 -30.93 -19.66
CA LEU A 9 -28.61 -30.96 -19.69
C LEU A 9 -28.02 -29.58 -19.97
N ALA A 10 -28.56 -28.84 -20.94
CA ALA A 10 -28.13 -27.47 -21.24
C ALA A 10 -28.41 -26.51 -20.08
N GLY A 11 -29.56 -26.66 -19.39
CA GLY A 11 -29.89 -25.91 -18.19
C GLY A 11 -28.97 -26.23 -17.02
N TRP A 12 -28.60 -27.50 -16.84
CA TRP A 12 -27.68 -27.93 -15.78
C TRP A 12 -26.24 -27.48 -16.03
N ILE A 13 -25.78 -27.53 -17.29
CA ILE A 13 -24.46 -27.01 -17.70
C ILE A 13 -24.42 -25.47 -17.62
N GLY A 14 -25.51 -24.77 -17.95
CA GLY A 14 -25.58 -23.31 -17.95
C GLY A 14 -25.79 -22.67 -16.56
N ALA A 15 -26.42 -23.38 -15.63
CA ALA A 15 -26.73 -22.89 -14.28
C ALA A 15 -25.54 -22.29 -13.51
N PRO A 16 -24.34 -22.91 -13.43
CA PRO A 16 -23.20 -22.32 -12.74
C PRO A 16 -22.72 -21.01 -13.40
N TYR A 17 -22.74 -20.92 -14.73
CA TYR A 17 -22.33 -19.70 -15.44
C TYR A 17 -23.30 -18.53 -15.23
N VAL A 18 -24.61 -18.81 -15.17
CA VAL A 18 -25.63 -17.79 -14.86
C VAL A 18 -25.49 -17.32 -13.41
N LYS A 19 -25.24 -18.25 -12.48
CA LYS A 19 -24.99 -17.93 -11.07
C LYS A 19 -23.73 -17.09 -10.89
N ASP A 20 -22.64 -17.45 -11.55
CA ASP A 20 -21.38 -16.68 -11.54
C ASP A 20 -21.57 -15.27 -12.09
N TRP A 21 -22.25 -15.17 -13.24
CA TRP A 21 -22.53 -13.88 -13.85
C TRP A 21 -23.39 -12.99 -12.96
N TRP A 22 -24.41 -13.56 -12.33
CA TRP A 22 -25.28 -12.83 -11.42
C TRP A 22 -24.56 -12.41 -10.14
N LEU A 23 -23.79 -13.32 -9.51
CA LEU A 23 -23.01 -13.05 -8.31
C LEU A 23 -21.99 -11.93 -8.52
N VAL A 24 -21.22 -11.97 -9.61
CA VAL A 24 -20.23 -10.92 -9.89
C VAL A 24 -20.92 -9.57 -10.18
N ARG A 25 -22.09 -9.59 -10.82
CA ARG A 25 -22.86 -8.38 -11.12
C ARG A 25 -23.51 -7.74 -9.89
N THR A 26 -23.81 -8.51 -8.84
CA THR A 26 -24.44 -8.03 -7.62
C THR A 26 -23.48 -7.91 -6.44
N ALA A 27 -22.31 -8.54 -6.51
CA ALA A 27 -21.25 -8.43 -5.51
C ALA A 27 -20.83 -6.98 -5.29
N CYS A 28 -20.59 -6.63 -4.02
CA CYS A 28 -20.17 -5.29 -3.61
C CYS A 28 -21.09 -4.19 -4.15
N ASP A 29 -22.40 -4.37 -4.03
CA ASP A 29 -23.43 -3.46 -4.59
C ASP A 29 -23.30 -3.25 -6.12
N GLY A 30 -22.73 -4.24 -6.82
CA GLY A 30 -22.59 -4.25 -8.27
C GLY A 30 -21.47 -3.37 -8.83
N VAL A 31 -20.49 -2.99 -8.00
CA VAL A 31 -19.38 -2.13 -8.43
C VAL A 31 -18.21 -2.89 -9.05
N LEU A 32 -18.16 -4.22 -8.89
CA LEU A 32 -17.07 -5.01 -9.43
C LEU A 32 -17.23 -5.29 -10.93
N PRO A 33 -16.18 -5.03 -11.75
CA PRO A 33 -16.26 -5.29 -13.17
C PRO A 33 -16.06 -6.77 -13.47
N SER A 34 -16.95 -7.36 -14.29
CA SER A 34 -16.99 -8.81 -14.50
C SER A 34 -15.76 -9.38 -15.21
N GLY A 35 -15.16 -8.63 -16.14
CA GLY A 35 -13.96 -9.07 -16.88
C GLY A 35 -12.74 -9.18 -15.97
N PRO A 36 -12.31 -8.09 -15.33
CA PRO A 36 -11.15 -8.09 -14.42
C PRO A 36 -11.30 -9.06 -13.25
N VAL A 37 -12.49 -9.17 -12.65
CA VAL A 37 -12.75 -10.16 -11.59
C VAL A 37 -12.51 -11.59 -12.08
N ARG A 38 -12.91 -11.91 -13.32
CA ARG A 38 -12.66 -13.23 -13.92
C ARG A 38 -11.19 -13.46 -14.25
N GLU A 39 -10.46 -12.43 -14.67
CA GLU A 39 -9.02 -12.51 -14.89
C GLU A 39 -8.27 -12.76 -13.58
N LEU A 40 -8.61 -12.03 -12.51
CA LEU A 40 -8.10 -12.31 -11.17
C LEU A 40 -8.39 -13.74 -10.75
N ALA A 41 -9.59 -14.22 -11.08
CA ALA A 41 -10.05 -15.54 -10.75
C ALA A 41 -9.58 -16.65 -11.71
N ALA A 42 -8.72 -16.37 -12.69
CA ALA A 42 -8.37 -17.32 -13.76
C ALA A 42 -7.73 -18.64 -13.27
N GLY A 43 -7.24 -18.68 -12.02
CA GLY A 43 -6.73 -19.90 -11.37
C GLY A 43 -7.76 -20.71 -10.57
N GLY A 44 -9.02 -20.28 -10.47
CA GLY A 44 -10.03 -20.89 -9.61
C GLY A 44 -11.32 -21.35 -10.31
N GLY A 45 -12.24 -21.91 -9.52
CA GLY A 45 -13.52 -22.48 -9.98
C GLY A 45 -14.65 -21.46 -10.09
N HIS A 46 -15.90 -21.95 -10.03
CA HIS A 46 -17.09 -21.10 -10.04
C HIS A 46 -17.22 -20.25 -8.76
N PHE A 47 -17.78 -19.05 -8.87
CA PHE A 47 -18.05 -18.16 -7.74
C PHE A 47 -19.26 -18.67 -6.96
N THR A 48 -19.19 -18.62 -5.64
CA THR A 48 -20.28 -19.16 -4.81
C THR A 48 -20.85 -18.18 -3.80
N LYS A 49 -20.05 -17.21 -3.36
CA LYS A 49 -20.46 -16.25 -2.34
C LYS A 49 -19.91 -14.86 -2.64
N ALA A 50 -20.78 -13.88 -2.50
CA ALA A 50 -20.42 -12.49 -2.37
C ALA A 50 -21.10 -11.95 -1.12
N ASP A 51 -20.33 -11.35 -0.22
CA ASP A 51 -20.86 -10.70 0.98
C ASP A 51 -20.52 -9.21 0.89
N THR A 52 -21.50 -8.37 1.21
CA THR A 52 -21.29 -6.94 1.46
C THR A 52 -21.63 -6.69 2.91
N THR A 53 -20.70 -6.12 3.66
CA THR A 53 -20.86 -5.82 5.08
C THR A 53 -20.79 -4.32 5.26
N GLN A 54 -21.77 -3.77 5.95
CA GLN A 54 -21.74 -2.40 6.43
C GLN A 54 -22.21 -2.44 7.87
N HIS A 55 -21.43 -1.90 8.79
CA HIS A 55 -21.83 -1.77 10.19
C HIS A 55 -22.06 -0.28 10.49
N PRO A 56 -23.33 0.20 10.43
CA PRO A 56 -23.65 1.57 10.81
C PRO A 56 -23.23 1.80 12.28
N GLY A 57 -22.19 2.62 12.48
CA GLY A 57 -21.60 2.90 13.79
C GLY A 57 -20.13 2.46 13.97
N LEU A 58 -19.61 1.56 13.12
CA LEU A 58 -18.18 1.22 13.07
C LEU A 58 -17.45 1.96 11.93
N ASP A 59 -18.16 2.81 11.19
CA ASP A 59 -17.67 3.55 10.01
C ASP A 59 -16.85 2.69 9.03
N ASP A 60 -17.30 1.44 8.81
CA ASP A 60 -16.71 0.48 7.90
C ASP A 60 -17.62 0.15 6.71
N TYR A 61 -17.00 -0.25 5.60
CA TYR A 61 -17.69 -0.80 4.43
C TYR A 61 -16.81 -1.89 3.83
N GLY A 62 -17.32 -3.11 3.75
CA GLY A 62 -16.59 -4.29 3.34
C GLY A 62 -17.27 -5.04 2.21
N CYS A 63 -16.46 -5.69 1.39
CA CYS A 63 -16.93 -6.66 0.43
C CYS A 63 -15.98 -7.85 0.32
N SER A 64 -16.52 -9.04 0.13
CA SER A 64 -15.72 -10.21 -0.19
C SER A 64 -16.35 -11.05 -1.30
N LEU A 65 -15.50 -11.68 -2.10
CA LEU A 65 -15.85 -12.60 -3.18
C LEU A 65 -14.96 -13.84 -3.10
N SER A 66 -15.56 -15.02 -3.18
CA SER A 66 -14.85 -16.30 -3.06
C SER A 66 -15.38 -17.41 -3.98
N PHE A 67 -14.49 -18.35 -4.28
CA PHE A 67 -14.75 -19.62 -4.96
C PHE A 67 -15.45 -20.63 -4.05
N GLU A 68 -15.94 -21.70 -4.67
CA GLU A 68 -16.39 -22.91 -3.96
C GLU A 68 -15.25 -23.55 -3.14
N GLY A 69 -15.54 -23.91 -1.88
CA GLY A 69 -14.61 -24.62 -0.98
C GLY A 69 -14.56 -24.01 0.43
N ARG A 70 -13.51 -24.33 1.20
CA ARG A 70 -13.29 -23.79 2.56
C ARG A 70 -11.84 -23.32 2.73
N GLY A 71 -11.66 -22.25 3.50
CA GLY A 71 -10.35 -21.68 3.84
C GLY A 71 -9.90 -20.55 2.90
N ASP A 72 -8.73 -19.97 3.19
CA ASP A 72 -8.23 -18.76 2.49
C ASP A 72 -7.82 -19.03 1.02
N SER A 73 -7.66 -20.29 0.63
CA SER A 73 -7.38 -20.68 -0.76
C SER A 73 -8.57 -20.47 -1.70
N THR A 74 -9.77 -20.21 -1.18
CA THR A 74 -10.96 -19.92 -1.99
C THR A 74 -11.24 -18.43 -2.11
N LEU A 75 -10.51 -17.58 -1.39
CA LEU A 75 -10.70 -16.13 -1.49
C LEU A 75 -10.26 -15.66 -2.87
N VAL A 76 -11.10 -14.87 -3.55
CA VAL A 76 -10.69 -14.12 -4.75
C VAL A 76 -10.21 -12.75 -4.30
N VAL A 77 -11.09 -12.02 -3.61
CA VAL A 77 -10.79 -10.70 -3.06
C VAL A 77 -11.63 -10.42 -1.81
N ARG A 78 -11.03 -9.78 -0.81
CA ARG A 78 -11.72 -9.16 0.33
C ARG A 78 -11.23 -7.74 0.45
N MET A 79 -12.13 -6.79 0.42
CA MET A 79 -11.82 -5.37 0.54
C MET A 79 -12.60 -4.78 1.71
N THR A 80 -11.93 -3.98 2.53
CA THR A 80 -12.58 -3.25 3.62
C THR A 80 -12.08 -1.82 3.65
N ALA A 81 -13.02 -0.89 3.75
CA ALA A 81 -12.77 0.52 3.94
C ALA A 81 -13.09 0.92 5.39
N TYR A 82 -12.22 1.73 5.98
CA TYR A 82 -12.30 2.17 7.37
C TYR A 82 -12.18 3.69 7.45
N LEU A 83 -13.10 4.37 8.15
CA LEU A 83 -12.89 5.76 8.62
C LEU A 83 -12.45 5.82 10.09
N GLY A 84 -12.68 4.74 10.84
CA GLY A 84 -12.29 4.61 12.24
C GLY A 84 -10.78 4.71 12.40
N ARG A 85 -10.33 5.56 13.32
CA ARG A 85 -8.89 5.73 13.57
C ARG A 85 -8.25 4.45 14.08
N ASP A 86 -8.91 3.76 15.00
CA ASP A 86 -8.33 2.59 15.67
C ASP A 86 -8.17 1.43 14.68
N ASP A 87 -9.11 1.25 13.74
CA ASP A 87 -8.99 0.26 12.67
C ASP A 87 -7.86 0.61 11.70
N GLN A 88 -7.74 1.89 11.32
CA GLN A 88 -6.61 2.38 10.51
C GLN A 88 -5.28 2.16 11.23
N ASP A 89 -5.22 2.50 12.51
CA ASP A 89 -4.04 2.35 13.35
C ASP A 89 -3.68 0.86 13.52
N SER A 90 -4.66 -0.05 13.58
CA SER A 90 -4.45 -1.50 13.62
C SER A 90 -3.91 -2.01 12.29
N MET A 91 -4.52 -1.63 11.16
CA MET A 91 -4.06 -2.04 9.84
C MET A 91 -2.64 -1.57 9.53
N PHE A 92 -2.29 -0.35 9.93
CA PHE A 92 -0.91 0.14 9.80
C PHE A 92 0.06 -0.56 10.74
N LEU A 93 -0.39 -1.08 11.88
CA LEU A 93 0.46 -1.88 12.76
C LEU A 93 0.95 -3.15 12.02
N ASP A 94 0.02 -3.85 11.37
CA ASP A 94 0.30 -5.08 10.65
C ASP A 94 1.11 -4.84 9.36
N ALA A 95 0.84 -3.72 8.66
CA ALA A 95 1.55 -3.37 7.44
C ALA A 95 3.00 -2.87 7.70
N PHE A 96 3.24 -2.27 8.87
CA PHE A 96 4.50 -1.60 9.21
C PHE A 96 5.14 -2.18 10.48
N GLU A 97 5.30 -3.50 10.50
CA GLU A 97 6.15 -4.20 11.46
C GLU A 97 7.64 -3.78 11.30
N ASP A 98 8.52 -4.32 12.14
CA ASP A 98 9.96 -4.03 12.12
C ASP A 98 10.28 -2.54 12.18
N GLN A 99 9.56 -1.84 13.06
CA GLN A 99 9.70 -0.40 13.27
C GLN A 99 9.46 0.42 11.99
N GLY A 100 8.58 -0.09 11.12
CA GLY A 100 8.13 0.58 9.91
C GLY A 100 8.89 0.22 8.64
N PHE A 101 9.91 -0.63 8.73
CA PHE A 101 10.74 -1.00 7.59
C PHE A 101 10.39 -2.36 6.99
N SER A 102 9.17 -2.84 7.22
CA SER A 102 8.60 -3.94 6.47
C SER A 102 8.66 -3.66 4.96
N PRO A 103 8.87 -4.70 4.12
CA PRO A 103 8.79 -4.55 2.67
C PRO A 103 7.46 -3.91 2.27
N MET A 104 7.54 -2.93 1.38
CA MET A 104 6.38 -2.30 0.75
C MET A 104 6.76 -1.85 -0.66
N ASP A 105 5.77 -1.60 -1.50
CA ASP A 105 5.93 -0.96 -2.81
C ASP A 105 4.95 0.20 -2.95
N PRO A 106 5.39 1.42 -3.30
CA PRO A 106 4.45 2.50 -3.55
C PRO A 106 3.61 2.18 -4.79
N MET A 107 2.33 2.53 -4.75
CA MET A 107 1.48 2.41 -5.95
C MET A 107 1.97 3.36 -7.07
N PRO A 108 1.57 3.15 -8.34
CA PRO A 108 1.83 4.08 -9.42
C PRO A 108 1.46 5.52 -9.05
N ARG A 109 2.22 6.48 -9.60
CA ARG A 109 2.02 7.91 -9.32
C ARG A 109 0.56 8.32 -9.56
N GLY A 110 0.01 9.08 -8.62
CA GLY A 110 -1.39 9.52 -8.62
C GLY A 110 -2.33 8.62 -7.81
N LEU A 111 -1.90 7.42 -7.40
CA LEU A 111 -2.65 6.60 -6.46
C LEU A 111 -2.09 6.77 -5.03
N PRO A 112 -2.91 7.19 -4.05
CA PRO A 112 -2.44 7.44 -2.70
C PRO A 112 -2.42 6.13 -1.91
N GLY A 113 -1.38 5.32 -2.10
CA GLY A 113 -1.33 3.99 -1.49
C GLY A 113 -0.01 3.26 -1.69
N PHE A 114 0.03 2.03 -1.18
CA PHE A 114 1.16 1.12 -1.28
C PHE A 114 0.68 -0.34 -1.28
N PHE A 115 1.51 -1.25 -1.72
CA PHE A 115 1.36 -2.68 -1.43
C PHE A 115 2.18 -3.01 -0.19
N ASP A 116 1.58 -3.73 0.75
CA ASP A 116 2.28 -4.20 1.95
C ASP A 116 3.21 -5.40 1.65
N LYS A 117 3.85 -5.95 2.70
CA LYS A 117 4.75 -7.10 2.60
C LYS A 117 4.09 -8.36 2.07
N PHE A 118 2.77 -8.48 2.20
CA PHE A 118 2.02 -9.58 1.64
C PHE A 118 1.66 -9.32 0.20
N GLY A 119 1.81 -8.09 -0.29
CA GLY A 119 1.42 -7.69 -1.63
C GLY A 119 -0.05 -7.26 -1.73
N ASP A 120 -0.70 -6.98 -0.60
CA ASP A 120 -2.07 -6.51 -0.60
C ASP A 120 -2.12 -4.98 -0.79
N PRO A 121 -2.96 -4.46 -1.70
CA PRO A 121 -3.09 -3.03 -1.90
C PRO A 121 -3.75 -2.31 -0.71
N GLN A 122 -3.09 -1.26 -0.25
CA GLN A 122 -3.53 -0.35 0.82
C GLN A 122 -3.69 1.07 0.25
N PHE A 123 -4.91 1.61 0.21
CA PHE A 123 -5.21 2.97 -0.25
C PHE A 123 -5.53 3.88 0.93
N VAL A 124 -4.94 5.07 0.97
CA VAL A 124 -5.14 6.07 2.04
C VAL A 124 -5.62 7.37 1.42
N LEU A 125 -6.92 7.62 1.48
CA LEU A 125 -7.54 8.79 0.87
C LEU A 125 -7.83 9.86 1.91
N HIS A 126 -7.67 11.12 1.53
CA HIS A 126 -8.19 12.24 2.31
C HIS A 126 -9.71 12.34 2.14
N CYS A 127 -10.43 12.53 3.25
CA CYS A 127 -11.88 12.70 3.27
C CYS A 127 -12.26 14.15 3.57
N PRO A 128 -12.36 15.04 2.55
CA PRO A 128 -12.66 16.46 2.76
C PRO A 128 -14.10 16.75 3.17
N ALA A 129 -15.05 15.85 2.86
CA ALA A 129 -16.47 16.05 3.20
C ALA A 129 -16.78 15.71 4.67
N LEU A 130 -15.89 14.98 5.34
CA LEU A 130 -16.02 14.68 6.75
C LEU A 130 -15.46 15.82 7.59
N ALA A 131 -16.18 16.19 8.66
CA ALA A 131 -15.70 17.15 9.63
C ALA A 131 -14.33 16.71 10.16
N LYS A 132 -13.40 17.67 10.31
CA LYS A 132 -12.07 17.40 10.87
C LYS A 132 -12.22 16.69 12.22
N GLY A 133 -11.45 15.63 12.41
CA GLY A 133 -11.42 14.92 13.70
C GLY A 133 -10.82 15.80 14.80
N VAL A 134 -11.07 15.49 16.06
CA VAL A 134 -10.39 16.14 17.19
C VAL A 134 -8.92 15.73 17.19
N PRO A 135 -7.91 16.64 17.26
CA PRO A 135 -7.91 18.11 17.31
C PRO A 135 -7.58 18.77 15.95
N GLY A 136 -8.57 18.92 15.06
CA GLY A 136 -8.41 19.53 13.74
C GLY A 136 -7.76 18.65 12.67
N ARG A 137 -7.74 17.32 12.88
CA ARG A 137 -7.08 16.36 11.99
C ARG A 137 -7.85 16.16 10.68
N PRO A 138 -7.17 16.09 9.53
CA PRO A 138 -7.77 15.58 8.30
C PRO A 138 -8.36 14.19 8.55
N ARG A 139 -9.64 13.99 8.23
CA ARG A 139 -10.19 12.63 8.19
C ARG A 139 -9.61 11.90 6.99
N ARG A 140 -9.37 10.61 7.16
CA ARG A 140 -8.88 9.73 6.11
C ARG A 140 -9.77 8.50 6.02
N MET A 141 -9.74 7.88 4.85
CA MET A 141 -10.27 6.54 4.63
C MET A 141 -9.10 5.65 4.25
N LEU A 142 -8.94 4.55 4.97
CA LEU A 142 -8.03 3.46 4.58
C LEU A 142 -8.87 2.40 3.90
N VAL A 143 -8.44 1.94 2.72
CA VAL A 143 -9.00 0.74 2.08
C VAL A 143 -7.91 -0.31 2.02
N SER A 144 -8.13 -1.43 2.70
CA SER A 144 -7.31 -2.64 2.61
C SER A 144 -7.98 -3.63 1.66
N ALA A 145 -7.20 -4.21 0.76
CA ALA A 145 -7.68 -5.17 -0.22
C ALA A 145 -6.81 -6.42 -0.20
N HIS A 146 -7.33 -7.49 0.38
CA HIS A 146 -6.72 -8.81 0.37
C HIS A 146 -7.06 -9.54 -0.92
N VAL A 147 -6.04 -9.76 -1.75
CA VAL A 147 -6.18 -10.53 -3.00
C VAL A 147 -5.72 -11.95 -2.72
N GLY A 148 -6.61 -12.93 -2.91
CA GLY A 148 -6.35 -14.31 -2.50
C GLY A 148 -5.18 -14.96 -3.23
N TYR A 149 -4.57 -15.97 -2.60
CA TYR A 149 -3.38 -16.66 -3.11
C TYR A 149 -3.56 -17.32 -4.48
N ALA A 150 -4.77 -17.78 -4.78
CA ALA A 150 -5.11 -18.38 -6.07
C ALA A 150 -5.31 -17.35 -7.18
N ALA A 151 -5.33 -16.06 -6.85
CA ALA A 151 -5.55 -15.00 -7.81
C ALA A 151 -4.26 -14.55 -8.49
N VAL A 152 -4.37 -13.99 -9.69
CA VAL A 152 -3.23 -13.43 -10.43
C VAL A 152 -2.87 -12.06 -9.86
N ARG A 153 -2.14 -12.01 -8.75
CA ARG A 153 -1.85 -10.78 -7.97
C ARG A 153 -1.02 -9.75 -8.74
N THR A 154 -0.23 -10.21 -9.71
CA THR A 154 0.55 -9.32 -10.59
C THR A 154 -0.23 -8.81 -11.80
N SER A 155 -1.52 -9.15 -11.95
CA SER A 155 -2.32 -8.65 -13.06
C SER A 155 -2.73 -7.19 -12.87
N HIS A 156 -2.93 -6.49 -13.99
CA HIS A 156 -3.55 -5.16 -13.98
C HIS A 156 -5.00 -5.21 -13.48
N ALA A 157 -5.64 -6.37 -13.58
CA ALA A 157 -6.98 -6.64 -13.09
C ALA A 157 -7.16 -6.39 -11.58
N VAL A 158 -6.08 -6.40 -10.79
CA VAL A 158 -6.12 -5.96 -9.38
C VAL A 158 -6.61 -4.51 -9.28
N TYR A 159 -6.03 -3.60 -10.05
CA TYR A 159 -6.45 -2.18 -10.02
C TYR A 159 -7.85 -2.00 -10.55
N GLU A 160 -8.18 -2.68 -11.66
CA GLU A 160 -9.51 -2.61 -12.26
C GLU A 160 -10.59 -3.14 -11.32
N THR A 161 -10.25 -4.03 -10.39
CA THR A 161 -11.19 -4.57 -9.40
C THR A 161 -11.27 -3.69 -8.14
N VAL A 162 -10.13 -3.27 -7.59
CA VAL A 162 -10.08 -2.60 -6.29
C VAL A 162 -10.46 -1.12 -6.38
N ILE A 163 -10.07 -0.40 -7.43
CA ILE A 163 -10.35 1.04 -7.55
C ILE A 163 -11.86 1.36 -7.62
N PRO A 164 -12.70 0.61 -8.38
CA PRO A 164 -14.14 0.80 -8.32
C PRO A 164 -14.72 0.64 -6.92
N PHE A 165 -14.22 -0.33 -6.14
CA PHE A 165 -14.61 -0.49 -4.75
C PHE A 165 -14.18 0.71 -3.89
N VAL A 166 -12.93 1.17 -3.99
CA VAL A 166 -12.44 2.37 -3.27
C VAL A 166 -13.34 3.58 -3.54
N ASN A 167 -13.68 3.81 -4.81
CA ASN A 167 -14.57 4.90 -5.21
C ASN A 167 -16.00 4.72 -4.68
N SER A 168 -16.49 3.47 -4.59
CA SER A 168 -17.79 3.18 -3.98
C SER A 168 -17.78 3.42 -2.48
N ALA A 169 -16.78 2.89 -1.78
CA ALA A 169 -16.60 3.07 -0.34
C ALA A 169 -16.56 4.56 0.03
N SER A 170 -15.84 5.39 -0.74
CA SER A 170 -15.81 6.85 -0.56
C SER A 170 -17.21 7.48 -0.57
N ARG A 171 -18.09 7.03 -1.48
CA ARG A 171 -19.49 7.50 -1.56
C ARG A 171 -20.33 6.99 -0.39
N HIS A 172 -20.28 5.69 -0.10
CA HIS A 172 -21.07 5.07 0.97
C HIS A 172 -20.71 5.64 2.35
N LEU A 173 -19.43 5.90 2.58
CA LEU A 173 -18.91 6.44 3.83
C LEU A 173 -18.94 7.98 3.88
N GLY A 174 -19.42 8.65 2.82
CA GLY A 174 -19.47 10.12 2.77
C GLY A 174 -18.10 10.79 2.86
N CYS A 175 -17.02 10.09 2.50
CA CYS A 175 -15.64 10.58 2.58
C CYS A 175 -15.44 11.83 1.71
N GLY A 176 -16.05 11.85 0.52
CA GLY A 176 -15.91 12.96 -0.43
C GLY A 176 -14.54 13.02 -1.10
N ALA A 177 -13.77 11.93 -1.07
CA ALA A 177 -12.50 11.85 -1.80
C ALA A 177 -12.74 11.92 -3.30
N GLU A 178 -11.81 12.56 -4.01
CA GLU A 178 -11.81 12.57 -5.48
C GLU A 178 -11.73 11.13 -6.01
N PRO A 179 -12.57 10.77 -7.01
CA PRO A 179 -12.54 9.42 -7.57
C PRO A 179 -11.18 9.08 -8.17
N LEU A 180 -10.63 7.94 -7.76
CA LEU A 180 -9.40 7.41 -8.32
C LEU A 180 -9.64 6.85 -9.73
N THR A 181 -8.61 6.92 -10.57
CA THR A 181 -8.63 6.34 -11.91
C THR A 181 -7.70 5.14 -11.98
N VAL A 182 -8.11 4.12 -12.72
CA VAL A 182 -7.26 2.96 -12.99
C VAL A 182 -6.02 3.43 -13.78
N PRO A 183 -4.80 3.10 -13.33
CA PRO A 183 -3.59 3.43 -14.07
C PRO A 183 -3.64 2.89 -15.49
N LYS A 184 -3.24 3.69 -16.47
CA LYS A 184 -3.15 3.26 -17.87
C LYS A 184 -1.92 2.37 -18.09
N GLY A 185 -2.03 1.40 -18.99
CA GLY A 185 -0.95 0.47 -19.36
C GLY A 185 -0.83 -0.70 -18.38
N GLY A 186 0.05 -1.65 -18.69
CA GLY A 186 0.29 -2.86 -17.89
C GLY A 186 1.01 -2.60 -16.56
N ALA A 187 0.53 -1.61 -15.79
CA ALA A 187 0.92 -1.36 -14.42
C ALA A 187 0.49 -2.55 -13.56
N ALA A 188 1.30 -3.59 -13.62
CA ALA A 188 1.25 -4.76 -12.78
C ALA A 188 1.90 -4.44 -11.44
N GLN A 189 1.39 -5.03 -10.36
CA GLN A 189 2.17 -5.15 -9.14
C GLN A 189 3.50 -5.84 -9.48
N PRO A 190 4.66 -5.33 -9.02
CA PRO A 190 5.91 -6.06 -9.14
C PRO A 190 5.74 -7.44 -8.48
N GLY A 191 6.02 -8.52 -9.22
CA GLY A 191 6.04 -9.85 -8.61
C GLY A 191 7.10 -9.94 -7.51
N PRO A 192 7.01 -10.93 -6.60
CA PRO A 192 7.97 -11.10 -5.51
C PRO A 192 9.43 -11.23 -5.99
N ASP A 193 9.65 -11.74 -7.21
CA ASP A 193 10.96 -11.90 -7.84
C ASP A 193 11.36 -10.75 -8.78
N ALA A 194 10.50 -9.74 -8.94
CA ALA A 194 10.79 -8.62 -9.81
C ALA A 194 11.95 -7.81 -9.24
N ARG A 195 13.13 -7.92 -9.87
CA ARG A 195 14.28 -7.09 -9.51
C ARG A 195 13.91 -5.62 -9.69
N ARG A 196 13.78 -4.93 -8.56
CA ARG A 196 13.56 -3.49 -8.54
C ARG A 196 14.77 -2.79 -9.13
N ARG A 197 14.51 -1.69 -9.84
CA ARG A 197 15.56 -0.97 -10.57
C ARG A 197 16.38 -0.13 -9.59
N SER A 198 17.46 -0.70 -9.08
CA SER A 198 18.47 0.06 -8.36
C SER A 198 19.36 0.85 -9.32
N VAL A 199 19.70 2.07 -8.96
CA VAL A 199 20.56 2.98 -9.73
C VAL A 199 21.82 3.33 -8.95
N PRO A 200 22.96 3.61 -9.60
CA PRO A 200 24.12 4.19 -8.92
C PRO A 200 23.75 5.51 -8.22
N VAL A 201 24.41 5.84 -7.10
CA VAL A 201 24.18 7.12 -6.38
C VAL A 201 24.30 8.34 -7.29
N THR A 202 25.21 8.31 -8.26
CA THR A 202 25.42 9.40 -9.23
C THR A 202 24.23 9.62 -10.18
N GLU A 203 23.37 8.62 -10.34
CA GLU A 203 22.18 8.66 -11.20
C GLU A 203 20.89 8.87 -10.38
N ALA A 204 20.99 8.98 -9.05
CA ALA A 204 19.83 9.06 -8.18
C ALA A 204 19.09 10.41 -8.25
N ASP A 205 19.72 11.50 -8.71
CA ASP A 205 19.19 12.87 -8.63
C ASP A 205 17.79 13.04 -9.26
N GLY A 206 17.50 12.29 -10.34
CA GLY A 206 16.20 12.28 -11.02
C GLY A 206 15.14 11.37 -10.40
N THR A 207 15.41 10.75 -9.25
CA THR A 207 14.51 9.82 -8.57
C THR A 207 13.86 10.44 -7.33
N ASP A 208 12.90 9.72 -6.75
CA ASP A 208 12.28 10.08 -5.48
C ASP A 208 13.27 9.97 -4.29
N CYS A 209 14.46 9.37 -4.52
CA CYS A 209 15.60 9.31 -3.60
C CYS A 209 16.78 10.20 -4.04
N GLY A 210 16.54 11.25 -4.82
CA GLY A 210 17.59 12.11 -5.37
C GLY A 210 18.43 12.87 -4.34
N TRP A 211 17.97 13.00 -3.10
CA TRP A 211 18.77 13.55 -2.01
C TRP A 211 20.12 12.83 -1.82
N VAL A 212 20.17 11.52 -2.09
CA VAL A 212 21.38 10.69 -1.90
C VAL A 212 22.54 11.20 -2.75
N ALA A 213 22.27 11.66 -3.97
CA ALA A 213 23.27 12.19 -4.89
C ALA A 213 24.02 13.40 -4.30
N ARG A 214 23.38 14.16 -3.40
CA ARG A 214 23.91 15.39 -2.80
C ARG A 214 24.39 15.21 -1.36
N ALA A 215 24.07 14.07 -0.72
CA ALA A 215 24.26 13.86 0.72
C ALA A 215 25.69 13.49 1.16
N ARG A 216 26.65 13.44 0.22
CA ARG A 216 28.07 13.07 0.47
C ARG A 216 28.18 11.73 1.21
N LEU A 217 27.62 10.69 0.61
CA LEU A 217 27.69 9.32 1.12
C LEU A 217 29.14 8.79 1.06
N PRO A 218 29.70 8.25 2.16
CA PRO A 218 31.02 7.65 2.13
C PRO A 218 31.10 6.50 1.12
N GLN A 219 32.13 6.52 0.28
CA GLN A 219 32.32 5.54 -0.80
C GLN A 219 31.13 5.47 -1.77
N ALA A 220 30.48 6.60 -2.09
CA ALA A 220 29.27 6.70 -2.92
C ALA A 220 29.27 5.83 -4.18
N ALA A 221 30.42 5.65 -4.85
CA ALA A 221 30.54 4.81 -6.05
C ALA A 221 30.22 3.32 -5.84
N ARG A 222 30.24 2.82 -4.60
CA ARG A 222 29.90 1.43 -4.25
C ARG A 222 28.45 1.22 -3.89
N TRP A 223 27.68 2.30 -3.76
CA TRP A 223 26.30 2.24 -3.33
C TRP A 223 25.37 2.28 -4.53
N ARG A 224 24.31 1.48 -4.45
CA ARG A 224 23.15 1.58 -5.32
C ARG A 224 21.96 2.03 -4.48
N VAL A 225 21.08 2.79 -5.10
CA VAL A 225 19.87 3.32 -4.49
C VAL A 225 18.68 2.68 -5.17
N GLU A 226 17.79 2.11 -4.38
CA GLU A 226 16.49 1.64 -4.80
C GLU A 226 15.41 2.60 -4.26
N PRO A 227 14.75 3.37 -5.13
CA PRO A 227 13.65 4.24 -4.72
C PRO A 227 12.38 3.42 -4.51
N VAL A 228 11.99 3.26 -3.25
CA VAL A 228 10.77 2.55 -2.82
C VAL A 228 9.79 3.58 -2.24
N MET A 229 9.60 4.69 -2.94
CA MET A 229 8.73 5.77 -2.51
C MET A 229 8.25 6.63 -3.68
N ASN A 230 7.18 7.39 -3.45
CA ASN A 230 6.78 8.50 -4.29
C ASN A 230 6.02 9.55 -3.45
N ASP A 231 5.58 10.63 -4.10
CA ASP A 231 4.92 11.76 -3.42
C ASP A 231 3.46 11.46 -2.99
N SER A 232 2.82 10.42 -3.54
CA SER A 232 1.42 10.06 -3.26
C SER A 232 1.28 9.05 -2.12
N ALA A 233 2.26 8.18 -1.92
CA ALA A 233 2.18 7.09 -0.94
C ALA A 233 2.19 7.62 0.53
N PRO A 234 1.48 6.98 1.47
CA PRO A 234 1.48 7.37 2.88
C PRO A 234 2.78 7.00 3.62
N ALA A 235 3.63 6.20 3.00
CA ALA A 235 4.95 5.83 3.47
C ALA A 235 5.88 5.57 2.27
N GLY A 236 7.18 5.52 2.52
CA GLY A 236 8.15 5.17 1.50
C GLY A 236 9.56 5.00 2.05
N ARG A 237 10.42 4.36 1.26
CA ARG A 237 11.81 4.12 1.63
C ARG A 237 12.78 4.46 0.51
N CYS A 238 13.99 4.86 0.90
CA CYS A 238 15.18 4.79 0.06
C CYS A 238 16.07 3.70 0.62
N ASP A 239 16.15 2.59 -0.09
CA ASP A 239 17.00 1.46 0.28
C ASP A 239 18.33 1.63 -0.46
N LEU A 240 19.45 1.56 0.27
CA LEU A 240 20.78 1.68 -0.27
C LEU A 240 21.56 0.41 0.04
N ASP A 241 22.11 -0.21 -0.98
CA ASP A 241 22.92 -1.42 -0.87
C ASP A 241 24.32 -1.18 -1.40
N ARG A 242 25.30 -1.68 -0.63
CA ARG A 242 26.71 -1.64 -0.98
C ARG A 242 27.11 -2.99 -1.56
N ASP A 243 27.18 -3.06 -2.89
CA ASP A 243 27.39 -4.28 -3.70
C ASP A 243 26.15 -5.21 -3.80
N THR A 244 26.24 -6.24 -4.64
CA THR A 244 25.13 -7.19 -4.92
C THR A 244 25.22 -8.51 -4.13
N SER A 245 26.00 -8.54 -3.06
CA SER A 245 26.21 -9.75 -2.24
C SER A 245 25.17 -9.84 -1.12
N PRO A 246 24.66 -11.04 -0.74
CA PRO A 246 23.74 -11.19 0.41
C PRO A 246 24.29 -10.72 1.76
N SER A 247 25.62 -10.51 1.87
CA SER A 247 26.31 -9.95 3.02
C SER A 247 26.63 -8.45 2.88
N SER A 248 26.00 -7.76 1.92
CA SER A 248 26.23 -6.35 1.65
C SER A 248 25.81 -5.47 2.82
N ALA A 249 26.61 -4.45 3.10
CA ALA A 249 26.21 -3.37 3.98
C ALA A 249 25.01 -2.64 3.36
N TYR A 250 24.00 -2.34 4.16
CA TYR A 250 22.79 -1.66 3.71
C TYR A 250 22.46 -0.44 4.58
N LEU A 251 21.76 0.53 4.01
CA LEU A 251 21.15 1.66 4.70
C LEU A 251 19.73 1.86 4.16
N ASN A 252 18.75 1.81 5.06
CA ASN A 252 17.36 2.03 4.72
C ASN A 252 16.88 3.32 5.38
N PHE A 253 16.38 4.25 4.58
CA PHE A 253 15.80 5.51 5.05
C PHE A 253 14.29 5.45 4.84
N GLY A 254 13.52 5.51 5.93
CA GLY A 254 12.06 5.40 5.90
C GLY A 254 11.38 6.74 6.22
N ALA A 255 10.30 7.04 5.49
CA ALA A 255 9.41 8.16 5.73
C ALA A 255 7.97 7.66 5.88
N TRP A 256 7.27 8.13 6.92
CA TRP A 256 5.89 7.74 7.20
C TRP A 256 5.05 8.98 7.55
N TYR A 257 3.87 9.09 6.94
CA TYR A 257 3.04 10.31 6.95
C TYR A 257 1.67 10.07 7.60
N GLY A 258 1.54 10.56 8.83
CA GLY A 258 0.33 10.51 9.65
C GLY A 258 0.64 10.22 11.12
N ASP A 259 -0.29 10.56 12.01
CA ASP A 259 -0.09 10.40 13.46
C ASP A 259 0.16 8.95 13.90
N TRP A 260 -0.35 7.98 13.13
CA TRP A 260 -0.09 6.54 13.27
C TRP A 260 1.40 6.21 13.30
N SER A 261 2.22 6.97 12.58
CA SER A 261 3.67 6.74 12.44
C SER A 261 4.48 7.10 13.68
N ASN A 262 3.91 7.81 14.66
CA ASN A 262 4.63 8.20 15.88
C ASN A 262 5.18 6.99 16.64
N ARG A 263 4.48 5.86 16.57
CA ARG A 263 4.89 4.59 17.21
C ARG A 263 6.12 3.95 16.55
N LEU A 264 6.41 4.26 15.28
CA LEU A 264 7.53 3.62 14.55
C LEU A 264 8.89 4.15 15.01
N VAL A 265 8.89 5.38 15.52
CA VAL A 265 10.09 6.12 15.94
C VAL A 265 10.16 6.35 17.45
N SER A 266 9.25 5.73 18.21
CA SER A 266 9.22 5.77 19.67
C SER A 266 9.09 4.36 20.23
N ASP A 267 9.75 4.09 21.35
CA ASP A 267 9.61 2.87 22.14
C ASP A 267 9.35 3.26 23.59
N ASP A 268 8.29 2.73 24.22
CA ASP A 268 7.82 3.13 25.55
C ASP A 268 7.71 4.66 25.76
N GLY A 269 7.29 5.37 24.71
CA GLY A 269 7.17 6.84 24.73
C GLY A 269 8.50 7.60 24.56
N VAL A 270 9.64 6.90 24.56
CA VAL A 270 10.96 7.48 24.33
C VAL A 270 11.27 7.45 22.83
N ARG A 271 11.70 8.58 22.28
CA ARG A 271 12.11 8.67 20.86
C ARG A 271 13.40 7.87 20.63
N ARG A 272 13.39 7.08 19.57
CA ARG A 272 14.54 6.27 19.16
C ARG A 272 15.65 7.15 18.57
N PRO A 273 16.93 6.78 18.72
CA PRO A 273 18.02 7.49 18.07
C PRO A 273 17.89 7.39 16.55
N LEU A 274 18.54 8.30 15.81
CA LEU A 274 18.52 8.31 14.34
C LEU A 274 17.11 8.41 13.75
N THR A 275 16.29 9.25 14.39
CA THR A 275 14.94 9.60 13.91
C THR A 275 14.83 11.11 13.69
N ALA A 276 13.91 11.52 12.84
CA ALA A 276 13.51 12.91 12.68
C ALA A 276 11.99 13.02 12.59
N THR A 277 11.45 14.20 12.89
CA THR A 277 10.01 14.45 12.98
C THR A 277 9.67 15.77 12.31
N ALA A 278 8.51 15.86 11.66
CA ALA A 278 7.96 17.07 11.08
C ALA A 278 6.43 17.05 11.14
N ARG A 279 5.79 18.10 10.62
CA ARG A 279 4.33 18.20 10.46
C ARG A 279 3.97 18.39 9.00
N CYS A 280 3.20 17.46 8.42
CA CYS A 280 2.69 17.54 7.06
C CYS A 280 1.16 17.62 7.12
N ALA A 281 0.56 18.65 6.51
CA ALA A 281 -0.90 18.87 6.56
C ALA A 281 -1.51 18.83 7.99
N GLY A 282 -0.74 19.25 8.99
CA GLY A 282 -1.14 19.23 10.42
C GLY A 282 -0.87 17.92 11.17
N GLU A 283 -0.51 16.85 10.47
CA GLU A 283 -0.26 15.53 11.07
C GLU A 283 1.24 15.24 11.21
N ALA A 284 1.60 14.29 12.08
CA ALA A 284 2.98 13.89 12.25
C ALA A 284 3.53 13.29 10.94
N ALA A 285 4.78 13.62 10.65
CA ALA A 285 5.60 12.87 9.72
C ALA A 285 6.88 12.45 10.45
N ASN A 286 7.21 11.19 10.34
CA ASN A 286 8.36 10.61 11.03
C ASN A 286 9.31 10.01 10.00
N PHE A 287 10.60 10.15 10.29
CA PHE A 287 11.69 9.70 9.44
C PHE A 287 12.69 8.92 10.29
N ALA A 288 13.27 7.87 9.73
CA ALA A 288 14.31 7.11 10.42
C ALA A 288 15.33 6.56 9.43
N VAL A 289 16.52 6.25 9.94
CA VAL A 289 17.52 5.45 9.23
C VAL A 289 17.85 4.21 10.04
N ARG A 290 17.91 3.05 9.37
CA ARG A 290 18.51 1.82 9.88
C ARG A 290 19.57 1.32 8.91
N GLY A 291 20.49 0.49 9.37
CA GLY A 291 21.49 -0.15 8.52
C GLY A 291 22.09 -1.37 9.19
N SER A 292 22.97 -2.08 8.48
CA SER A 292 23.78 -3.16 9.06
C SER A 292 24.70 -2.64 10.17
N ASP A 293 25.00 -3.50 11.17
CA ASP A 293 25.72 -3.12 12.39
C ASP A 293 27.08 -2.47 12.14
N GLU A 294 27.83 -2.95 11.14
CA GLU A 294 29.13 -2.41 10.76
C GLU A 294 29.18 -2.04 9.27
N ILE A 295 29.32 -0.74 9.00
CA ILE A 295 29.49 -0.23 7.63
C ILE A 295 30.85 0.48 7.56
N PRO A 296 31.84 -0.10 6.87
CA PRO A 296 33.17 0.50 6.80
C PRO A 296 33.14 1.94 6.28
N GLY A 297 33.59 2.88 7.12
CA GLY A 297 33.66 4.31 6.80
C GLY A 297 32.38 5.12 7.03
N VAL A 298 31.31 4.51 7.58
CA VAL A 298 30.08 5.21 7.97
C VAL A 298 29.97 5.19 9.49
N ARG A 299 30.05 6.36 10.12
CA ARG A 299 29.89 6.51 11.57
C ARG A 299 28.50 7.04 11.90
N THR A 300 28.11 7.04 13.18
CA THR A 300 26.84 7.63 13.66
C THR A 300 26.66 9.09 13.21
N ALA A 301 27.74 9.88 13.18
CA ALA A 301 27.69 11.26 12.69
C ALA A 301 27.37 11.34 11.18
N ASP A 302 27.82 10.38 10.39
CA ASP A 302 27.48 10.26 8.98
C ASP A 302 26.00 9.87 8.82
N LEU A 303 25.50 8.89 9.61
CA LEU A 303 24.08 8.52 9.62
C LEU A 303 23.17 9.69 9.97
N ARG A 304 23.52 10.50 10.98
CA ARG A 304 22.75 11.70 11.34
C ARG A 304 22.74 12.73 10.22
N ARG A 305 23.88 12.97 9.56
CA ARG A 305 23.96 13.86 8.40
C ARG A 305 23.09 13.37 7.24
N LEU A 306 23.16 12.07 6.93
CA LEU A 306 22.37 11.46 5.86
C LEU A 306 20.87 11.51 6.18
N LEU A 307 20.48 11.18 7.41
CA LEU A 307 19.09 11.30 7.87
C LEU A 307 18.57 12.74 7.76
N LYS A 308 19.39 13.72 8.12
CA LYS A 308 19.05 15.14 7.95
C LYS A 308 18.78 15.46 6.48
N ALA A 309 19.69 15.09 5.58
CA ALA A 309 19.53 15.35 4.15
C ALA A 309 18.27 14.67 3.57
N PHE A 310 18.01 13.43 3.98
CA PHE A 310 16.77 12.72 3.63
C PHE A 310 15.52 13.45 4.12
N ALA A 311 15.47 13.77 5.42
CA ALA A 311 14.29 14.39 6.02
C ALA A 311 14.04 15.81 5.46
N GLU A 312 15.09 16.59 5.18
CA GLU A 312 14.97 17.91 4.54
C GLU A 312 14.39 17.82 3.12
N ASP A 313 14.82 16.85 2.32
CA ASP A 313 14.29 16.61 0.98
C ASP A 313 12.80 16.23 1.04
N GLN A 314 12.45 15.30 1.93
CA GLN A 314 11.07 14.83 2.10
C GLN A 314 10.12 15.93 2.62
N VAL A 315 10.59 16.72 3.59
CA VAL A 315 9.85 17.87 4.12
C VAL A 315 9.61 18.91 3.02
N THR A 316 10.60 19.15 2.16
CA THR A 316 10.48 20.11 1.05
C THR A 316 9.47 19.62 0.01
N ARG A 317 9.58 18.36 -0.43
CA ARG A 317 8.70 17.77 -1.45
C ARG A 317 7.22 17.80 -1.05
N ARG A 318 6.93 17.57 0.23
CA ARG A 318 5.55 17.49 0.74
C ARG A 318 5.07 18.75 1.45
N GLY A 319 5.83 19.85 1.40
CA GLY A 319 5.45 21.12 2.02
C GLY A 319 5.23 21.01 3.53
N CYS A 320 6.02 20.17 4.20
CA CYS A 320 5.93 19.96 5.64
C CYS A 320 6.67 21.08 6.39
N SER A 321 6.46 21.17 7.71
CA SER A 321 7.10 22.18 8.55
C SER A 321 7.59 21.60 9.88
N GLY A 322 8.44 22.36 10.59
CA GLY A 322 8.87 22.02 11.94
C GLY A 322 9.77 20.80 12.03
N LEU A 323 10.67 20.59 11.06
CA LEU A 323 11.64 19.49 11.08
C LEU A 323 12.52 19.54 12.34
N ARG A 324 12.58 18.43 13.06
CA ARG A 324 13.41 18.23 14.26
C ARG A 324 14.09 16.88 14.19
N LEU A 325 15.40 16.84 14.40
CA LEU A 325 16.14 15.59 14.53
C LEU A 325 16.22 15.16 15.99
N THR A 326 16.21 13.85 16.20
CA THR A 326 16.44 13.22 17.50
C THR A 326 17.91 12.82 17.60
N GLY A 327 18.62 13.35 18.60
CA GLY A 327 20.03 13.04 18.88
C GLY A 327 20.99 14.09 18.36
#